data_AF-L0D8X4-F1
#
_entry.id   AF-L0D8X4-F1
#
_cell.length_a   1.000
_cell.length_b   1.000
_cell.length_c   1.000
_cell.angle_alpha   90.00
_cell.angle_beta   90.00
_cell.angle_gamma   90.00
#
_symmetry.space_group_name_H-M   'P 1'
#
loop_
_entity.id
_entity.type
_entity.pdbx_description
1 polymer ?
#
loop_
_entity_poly.entity_id
_entity_poly.type
_entity_poly.pdbx_seq_one_letter_code
_entity_poly.pdbx_strand_id
1 'polypeptide(L)'
;MKTLLVMTAGQTDAQLVVNDQRHKLDGNTCGTLHDAIKERSWSVVDAPSTRSRDLIKTLPDGDVKLCTPKLDAVLAHFGDAPPTSALIFETVRQDARDPRLSGEIMERRLHDRGVNQVIRVAFLTGTEQLEDPSNDVDAVVRRTIVAMLSDAIKKQVEQLTKNDKVFVATTGGLAAANELINELVRLHAVGGPTVTALEVPDGDRAQQDDRVVEEKFHPAAGYRARWHALSLVEKGSLLGAWGAVSHLEGVPDQEWTQVIKWLARFASSLPLPTACDLAVLSHHRMAVRAAVRVELALRAEDIPRAVHGTVAVFEAALWDKLGERIERSSDPDKRRFFKVKSGDAPMGDKLLRKGDGTDEDRKRPFELKETVADVAWYWVYDSDGGPGAHLANDFIGSDALKKFDAALVKNNIRELRNDVAHNEPTPELMNDARTRMQSAKLWSNNDTFLSQSLVQAVLKELGEQCPEQLCIHFVSTIRERLLAIS
;
A
#
# COMPACT_ATOMS: atom_id res chain seq x y z
N MET A 1 -21.43 -24.63 -4.20
CA MET A 1 -20.18 -23.99 -3.75
C MET A 1 -19.07 -24.98 -4.01
N LYS A 2 -18.10 -24.62 -4.84
CA LYS A 2 -16.88 -25.39 -5.07
C LYS A 2 -15.84 -25.03 -4.02
N THR A 3 -15.02 -26.01 -3.66
CA THR A 3 -13.91 -25.85 -2.72
C THR A 3 -12.66 -26.44 -3.37
N LEU A 4 -11.67 -25.59 -3.62
CA LEU A 4 -10.35 -26.00 -4.10
C LEU A 4 -9.38 -26.05 -2.93
N LEU A 5 -8.65 -27.16 -2.78
CA LEU A 5 -7.55 -27.30 -1.83
C LEU A 5 -6.21 -27.27 -2.59
N VAL A 6 -5.36 -26.28 -2.30
CA VAL A 6 -3.99 -26.18 -2.85
C VAL A 6 -2.99 -26.62 -1.78
N MET A 7 -2.10 -27.55 -2.11
CA MET A 7 -1.14 -28.12 -1.18
C MET A 7 0.24 -28.28 -1.80
N THR A 8 1.25 -28.42 -0.94
CA THR A 8 2.61 -28.79 -1.31
C THR A 8 3.00 -30.10 -0.62
N ALA A 9 3.72 -30.95 -1.34
CA ALA A 9 4.21 -32.22 -0.82
C ALA A 9 5.66 -32.10 -0.32
N GLY A 10 5.90 -32.55 0.90
CA GLY A 10 7.21 -32.57 1.56
C GLY A 10 7.58 -33.91 2.16
N GLN A 11 8.75 -33.94 2.80
CA GLN A 11 9.31 -35.15 3.44
C GLN A 11 8.49 -35.66 4.62
N THR A 12 7.72 -34.79 5.28
CA THR A 12 6.94 -35.15 6.49
C THR A 12 5.48 -35.45 6.23
N ASP A 13 5.01 -35.20 5.00
CA ASP A 13 3.60 -35.36 4.63
C ASP A 13 3.21 -36.81 4.39
N ALA A 14 4.19 -37.68 4.10
CA ALA A 14 4.05 -39.12 4.10
C ALA A 14 4.88 -39.72 5.24
N GLN A 15 4.25 -40.57 6.05
CA GLN A 15 4.88 -41.23 7.20
C GLN A 15 4.60 -42.72 7.18
N LEU A 16 5.57 -43.51 7.65
CA LEU A 16 5.44 -44.96 7.74
C LEU A 16 4.68 -45.34 9.01
N VAL A 17 3.76 -46.29 8.92
CA VAL A 17 3.05 -46.85 10.07
C VAL A 17 3.63 -48.21 10.44
N VAL A 18 4.23 -48.30 11.62
CA VAL A 18 4.82 -49.54 12.18
C VAL A 18 4.33 -49.70 13.61
N ASN A 19 3.85 -50.90 13.97
CA ASN A 19 3.35 -51.19 15.33
C ASN A 19 2.33 -50.15 15.85
N ASP A 20 1.42 -49.69 14.98
CA ASP A 20 0.40 -48.68 15.28
C ASP A 20 0.98 -47.31 15.72
N GLN A 21 2.20 -47.01 15.28
CA GLN A 21 2.83 -45.71 15.46
C GLN A 21 3.23 -45.13 14.10
N ARG A 22 3.09 -43.81 13.94
CA ARG A 22 3.60 -43.11 12.77
C ARG A 22 5.06 -42.71 12.97
N HIS A 23 5.87 -42.93 11.93
CA HIS A 23 7.29 -42.62 11.88
C HIS A 23 7.62 -41.72 10.69
N LYS A 24 8.44 -40.69 10.92
CA LYS A 24 9.04 -39.92 9.84
C LYS A 24 10.10 -40.77 9.12
N LEU A 25 10.16 -40.68 7.79
CA LEU A 25 11.28 -41.21 7.03
C LEU A 25 12.53 -40.36 7.30
N ASP A 26 13.70 -40.97 7.20
CA ASP A 26 14.96 -40.24 7.29
C ASP A 26 15.09 -39.24 6.13
N GLY A 27 15.21 -37.96 6.45
CA GLY A 27 15.21 -36.87 5.46
C GLY A 27 16.41 -36.92 4.50
N ASN A 28 17.51 -37.60 4.87
CA ASN A 28 18.69 -37.76 4.01
C ASN A 28 18.49 -38.84 2.93
N THR A 29 17.59 -39.79 3.18
CA THR A 29 17.37 -40.96 2.32
C THR A 29 15.90 -41.13 1.88
N CYS A 30 15.07 -40.12 2.14
CA CYS A 30 13.63 -40.13 1.86
C CYS A 30 13.30 -40.53 0.41
N GLY A 31 14.01 -39.98 -0.58
CA GLY A 31 13.83 -40.33 -1.99
C GLY A 31 14.19 -41.77 -2.30
N THR A 32 15.27 -42.29 -1.73
CA THR A 32 15.67 -43.70 -1.87
C THR A 32 14.66 -44.65 -1.21
N LEU A 33 14.14 -44.27 -0.03
CA LEU A 33 13.09 -45.04 0.65
C LEU A 33 11.80 -45.03 -0.17
N HIS A 34 11.43 -43.88 -0.76
CA HIS A 34 10.29 -43.78 -1.67
C HIS A 34 10.42 -44.66 -2.92
N ASP A 35 11.60 -44.70 -3.53
CA ASP A 35 11.87 -45.61 -4.65
C ASP A 35 11.64 -47.08 -4.24
N ALA A 36 12.18 -47.49 -3.08
CA ALA A 36 12.00 -48.84 -2.56
C ALA A 36 10.55 -49.16 -2.14
N ILE A 37 9.77 -48.16 -1.70
CA ILE A 37 8.33 -48.31 -1.43
C ILE A 37 7.57 -48.57 -2.75
N LYS A 38 7.90 -47.87 -3.84
CA LYS A 38 7.25 -48.04 -5.15
C LYS A 38 7.43 -49.44 -5.72
N GLU A 39 8.51 -50.12 -5.36
CA GLU A 39 8.78 -51.51 -5.77
C GLU A 39 7.98 -52.55 -4.97
N ARG A 40 7.24 -52.13 -3.95
CA ARG A 40 6.48 -53.00 -3.03
C ARG A 40 4.97 -52.72 -3.08
N SER A 41 4.20 -53.63 -2.50
CA SER A 41 2.80 -53.36 -2.19
C SER A 41 2.72 -52.36 -1.04
N TRP A 42 1.96 -51.27 -1.24
CA TRP A 42 1.73 -50.26 -0.23
C TRP A 42 0.28 -49.78 -0.20
N SER A 43 -0.16 -49.36 0.99
CA SER A 43 -1.49 -48.84 1.26
C SER A 43 -1.42 -47.56 2.09
N VAL A 44 -2.45 -46.72 1.96
CA VAL A 44 -2.63 -45.55 2.83
C VAL A 44 -3.65 -45.89 3.90
N VAL A 45 -3.33 -45.59 5.14
CA VAL A 45 -4.17 -45.81 6.32
C VAL A 45 -4.34 -44.51 7.09
N ASP A 46 -5.28 -44.51 8.04
CA ASP A 46 -5.44 -43.39 8.97
C ASP A 46 -4.18 -43.21 9.82
N ALA A 47 -3.77 -41.95 10.03
CA ALA A 47 -2.62 -41.65 10.86
C ALA A 47 -2.87 -42.06 12.32
N PRO A 48 -2.05 -42.97 12.90
CA PRO A 48 -2.11 -43.26 14.32
C PRO A 48 -1.82 -41.99 15.14
N SER A 49 -2.51 -41.80 16.27
CA SER A 49 -2.30 -40.63 17.15
C SER A 49 -0.90 -40.62 17.80
N THR A 50 -0.30 -41.80 17.96
CA THR A 50 1.03 -41.94 18.55
C THR A 50 2.11 -41.77 17.48
N ARG A 51 3.03 -40.81 17.72
CA ARG A 51 4.18 -40.54 16.86
C ARG A 51 5.47 -41.00 17.53
N SER A 52 6.23 -41.83 16.83
CA SER A 52 7.57 -42.22 17.28
C SER A 52 8.59 -41.11 17.03
N ARG A 53 9.63 -41.06 17.87
CA ARG A 53 10.80 -40.20 17.67
C ARG A 53 11.83 -40.81 16.73
N ASP A 54 11.73 -42.12 16.47
CA ASP A 54 12.68 -42.83 15.63
C ASP A 54 12.40 -42.60 14.16
N LEU A 55 13.46 -42.26 13.41
CA LEU A 55 13.41 -42.09 11.96
C LEU A 55 13.63 -43.44 11.27
N ILE A 56 12.83 -43.71 10.24
CA ILE A 56 12.99 -44.90 9.41
C ILE A 56 14.11 -44.68 8.40
N LYS A 57 15.17 -45.46 8.53
CA LYS A 57 16.31 -45.52 7.58
C LYS A 57 16.29 -46.75 6.67
N THR A 58 15.48 -47.74 7.01
CA THR A 58 15.35 -48.99 6.27
C THR A 58 13.90 -49.46 6.39
N LEU A 59 13.30 -49.86 5.27
CA LEU A 59 11.91 -50.32 5.25
C LEU A 59 11.78 -51.65 6.00
N PRO A 60 10.72 -51.83 6.80
CA PRO A 60 10.41 -53.13 7.39
C PRO A 60 10.09 -54.17 6.30
N ASP A 61 10.16 -55.45 6.65
CA ASP A 61 9.77 -56.54 5.75
C ASP A 61 8.26 -56.56 5.52
N GLY A 62 7.83 -56.94 4.31
CA GLY A 62 6.42 -57.11 3.95
C GLY A 62 5.73 -55.84 3.41
N ASP A 63 4.40 -55.82 3.53
CA ASP A 63 3.53 -54.75 3.03
C ASP A 63 3.77 -53.44 3.77
N VAL A 64 3.85 -52.34 3.01
CA VAL A 64 4.13 -51.01 3.54
C VAL A 64 2.82 -50.26 3.81
N LYS A 65 2.64 -49.81 5.06
CA LYS A 65 1.51 -48.95 5.45
C LYS A 65 1.98 -47.51 5.63
N LEU A 66 1.33 -46.59 4.95
CA LEU A 66 1.66 -45.16 4.95
C LEU A 66 0.48 -44.36 5.49
N CYS A 67 0.75 -43.20 6.08
CA CYS A 67 -0.27 -42.26 6.50
C CYS A 67 0.14 -40.83 6.15
N THR A 68 -0.84 -39.92 6.14
CA THR A 68 -0.65 -38.51 5.77
C THR A 68 -1.21 -37.60 6.86
N PRO A 69 -0.56 -37.51 8.03
CA PRO A 69 -1.16 -36.89 9.21
C PRO A 69 -1.54 -35.41 9.00
N LYS A 70 -0.73 -34.65 8.25
CA LYS A 70 -1.04 -33.25 7.93
C LYS A 70 -2.25 -33.11 7.00
N LEU A 71 -2.33 -33.94 5.97
CA LEU A 71 -3.50 -33.99 5.08
C LEU A 71 -4.75 -34.46 5.83
N ASP A 72 -4.62 -35.43 6.73
CA ASP A 72 -5.74 -35.92 7.55
C ASP A 72 -6.29 -34.81 8.45
N ALA A 73 -5.41 -34.01 9.06
CA ALA A 73 -5.80 -32.83 9.82
C ALA A 73 -6.54 -31.80 8.94
N VAL A 74 -6.02 -31.53 7.74
CA VAL A 74 -6.67 -30.65 6.74
C VAL A 74 -8.03 -31.17 6.35
N LEU A 75 -8.18 -32.48 6.08
CA LEU A 75 -9.46 -33.06 5.71
C LEU A 75 -10.46 -33.06 6.88
N ALA A 76 -10.00 -33.27 8.12
CA ALA A 76 -10.84 -33.18 9.30
C ALA A 76 -11.45 -31.77 9.49
N HIS A 77 -10.75 -30.71 9.06
CA HIS A 77 -11.28 -29.34 9.07
C HIS A 77 -12.53 -29.17 8.18
N PHE A 78 -12.67 -29.96 7.12
CA PHE A 78 -13.83 -29.94 6.22
C PHE A 78 -15.00 -30.81 6.70
N GLY A 79 -14.80 -31.67 7.71
CA GLY A 79 -15.83 -32.59 8.20
C GLY A 79 -16.37 -33.50 7.10
N ASP A 80 -17.70 -33.59 6.98
CA ASP A 80 -18.37 -34.46 6.02
C ASP A 80 -18.42 -33.89 4.58
N ALA A 81 -17.89 -32.69 4.35
CA ALA A 81 -17.94 -32.00 3.06
C ALA A 81 -16.52 -31.76 2.50
N PRO A 82 -15.85 -32.80 1.99
CA PRO A 82 -14.47 -32.69 1.51
C PRO A 82 -14.35 -31.69 0.34
N PRO A 83 -13.13 -31.19 0.06
CA PRO A 83 -12.88 -30.34 -1.10
C PRO A 83 -13.37 -30.99 -2.40
N THR A 84 -13.95 -30.18 -3.30
CA THR A 84 -14.40 -30.68 -4.60
C THR A 84 -13.24 -31.04 -5.51
N SER A 85 -12.12 -30.33 -5.36
CA SER A 85 -10.88 -30.58 -6.10
C SER A 85 -9.65 -30.23 -5.26
N ALA A 86 -8.51 -30.80 -5.63
CA ALA A 86 -7.22 -30.52 -5.03
C ALA A 86 -6.11 -30.32 -6.07
N LEU A 87 -5.21 -29.38 -5.81
CA LEU A 87 -3.99 -29.14 -6.57
C LEU A 87 -2.79 -29.38 -5.66
N ILE A 88 -1.97 -30.37 -6.00
CA ILE A 88 -0.76 -30.72 -5.26
C ILE A 88 0.47 -30.30 -6.05
N PHE A 89 1.30 -29.46 -5.46
CA PHE A 89 2.64 -29.17 -5.95
C PHE A 89 3.64 -30.12 -5.33
N GLU A 90 4.40 -30.84 -6.18
CA GLU A 90 5.39 -31.82 -5.73
C GLU A 90 6.74 -31.62 -6.43
N THR A 91 7.76 -32.25 -5.87
CA THR A 91 9.06 -32.41 -6.50
C THR A 91 9.27 -33.89 -6.82
N VAL A 92 9.89 -34.19 -7.95
CA VAL A 92 10.24 -35.54 -8.39
C VAL A 92 11.70 -35.58 -8.89
N ARG A 93 12.59 -35.00 -8.10
CA ARG A 93 14.01 -34.91 -8.44
C ARG A 93 14.73 -36.23 -8.16
N GLN A 94 15.79 -36.48 -8.92
CA GLN A 94 16.76 -37.55 -8.72
C GLN A 94 17.76 -37.19 -7.59
N ASP A 95 17.24 -36.77 -6.44
CA ASP A 95 18.01 -36.50 -5.21
C ASP A 95 17.54 -37.46 -4.11
N ALA A 96 18.48 -38.02 -3.34
CA ALA A 96 18.19 -39.01 -2.29
C ALA A 96 17.28 -38.47 -1.17
N ARG A 97 17.14 -37.15 -1.06
CA ARG A 97 16.31 -36.44 -0.07
C ARG A 97 14.93 -36.09 -0.62
N ASP A 98 14.70 -36.24 -1.92
CA ASP A 98 13.51 -35.70 -2.56
C ASP A 98 12.24 -36.50 -2.19
N PRO A 99 11.14 -35.86 -1.74
CA PRO A 99 9.90 -36.52 -1.34
C PRO A 99 9.05 -36.99 -2.54
N ARG A 100 9.67 -37.61 -3.54
CA ARG A 100 9.11 -37.89 -4.88
C ARG A 100 7.92 -38.87 -4.97
N LEU A 101 7.52 -39.48 -3.86
CA LEU A 101 6.31 -40.31 -3.76
C LEU A 101 5.22 -39.64 -2.90
N SER A 102 5.54 -38.59 -2.14
CA SER A 102 4.61 -37.98 -1.19
C SER A 102 3.34 -37.46 -1.86
N GLY A 103 3.44 -36.82 -3.04
CA GLY A 103 2.25 -36.33 -3.74
C GLY A 103 1.34 -37.45 -4.25
N GLU A 104 1.89 -38.59 -4.67
CA GLU A 104 1.12 -39.78 -5.06
C GLU A 104 0.37 -40.41 -3.87
N ILE A 105 1.01 -40.45 -2.69
CA ILE A 105 0.38 -40.92 -1.44
C ILE A 105 -0.76 -39.97 -1.05
N MET A 106 -0.53 -38.66 -1.12
CA MET A 106 -1.54 -37.64 -0.83
C MET A 106 -2.72 -37.70 -1.81
N GLU A 107 -2.47 -37.87 -3.11
CA GLU A 107 -3.51 -38.05 -4.13
C GLU A 107 -4.39 -39.27 -3.81
N ARG A 108 -3.78 -40.42 -3.50
CA ARG A 108 -4.53 -41.62 -3.14
C ARG A 108 -5.39 -41.39 -1.90
N ARG A 109 -4.84 -40.73 -0.88
CA ARG A 109 -5.59 -40.39 0.33
C ARG A 109 -6.78 -39.46 0.07
N LEU A 110 -6.60 -38.44 -0.78
CA LEU A 110 -7.67 -37.52 -1.16
C LEU A 110 -8.82 -38.27 -1.84
N HIS A 111 -8.50 -39.20 -2.73
CA HIS A 111 -9.50 -40.07 -3.36
C HIS A 111 -10.20 -40.99 -2.35
N ASP A 112 -9.45 -41.61 -1.43
CA ASP A 112 -10.03 -42.45 -0.36
C ASP A 112 -11.00 -41.65 0.54
N ARG A 113 -10.81 -40.33 0.61
CA ARG A 113 -11.65 -39.39 1.38
C ARG A 113 -12.69 -38.64 0.52
N GLY A 114 -12.92 -39.09 -0.71
CA GLY A 114 -14.03 -38.62 -1.56
C GLY A 114 -13.74 -37.37 -2.39
N VAL A 115 -12.49 -36.94 -2.53
CA VAL A 115 -12.10 -35.86 -3.45
C VAL A 115 -12.00 -36.43 -4.86
N ASN A 116 -12.85 -35.94 -5.77
CA ASN A 116 -12.98 -36.54 -7.10
C ASN A 116 -11.92 -36.08 -8.09
N GLN A 117 -11.46 -34.83 -7.97
CA GLN A 117 -10.50 -34.24 -8.90
C GLN A 117 -9.23 -33.86 -8.16
N VAL A 118 -8.15 -34.61 -8.40
CA VAL A 118 -6.82 -34.31 -7.87
C VAL A 118 -5.90 -34.06 -9.05
N ILE A 119 -5.14 -32.97 -9.00
CA ILE A 119 -4.16 -32.61 -10.01
C ILE A 119 -2.82 -32.48 -9.33
N ARG A 120 -1.82 -33.23 -9.81
CA ARG A 120 -0.45 -33.13 -9.36
C ARG A 120 0.40 -32.37 -10.37
N VAL A 121 1.21 -31.46 -9.88
CA VAL A 121 2.15 -30.68 -10.67
C VAL A 121 3.54 -30.81 -10.07
N ALA A 122 4.37 -31.56 -10.77
CA ALA A 122 5.79 -31.66 -10.47
C ALA A 122 6.51 -30.40 -10.95
N PHE A 123 6.83 -29.48 -10.03
CA PHE A 123 7.47 -28.21 -10.39
C PHE A 123 9.00 -28.30 -10.44
N LEU A 124 9.59 -29.37 -9.90
CA LEU A 124 11.00 -29.70 -10.06
C LEU A 124 11.15 -31.17 -10.43
N THR A 125 11.89 -31.46 -11.49
CA THR A 125 12.10 -32.81 -12.01
C THR A 125 13.57 -33.10 -12.26
N GLY A 126 13.94 -34.38 -12.37
CA GLY A 126 15.31 -34.76 -12.76
C GLY A 126 16.36 -34.15 -11.81
N THR A 127 17.28 -33.36 -12.37
CA THR A 127 18.35 -32.69 -11.59
C THR A 127 18.10 -31.20 -11.37
N GLU A 128 16.88 -30.72 -11.65
CA GLU A 128 16.54 -29.30 -11.54
C GLU A 128 16.69 -28.78 -10.10
N GLN A 129 17.19 -27.56 -9.99
CA GLN A 129 17.22 -26.80 -8.74
C GLN A 129 16.17 -25.70 -8.76
N LEU A 130 15.68 -25.35 -7.57
CA LEU A 130 14.76 -24.22 -7.38
C LEU A 130 15.46 -22.90 -7.73
N GLU A 131 16.72 -22.80 -7.34
CA GLU A 131 17.59 -21.63 -7.41
C GLU A 131 18.57 -21.75 -8.60
N ASP A 132 18.96 -20.62 -9.17
CA ASP A 132 20.12 -20.52 -10.07
C ASP A 132 21.11 -19.49 -9.52
N PRO A 133 22.15 -19.92 -8.78
CA PRO A 133 23.11 -19.00 -8.14
C PRO A 133 24.00 -18.28 -9.15
N SER A 134 23.99 -18.68 -10.43
CA SER A 134 24.76 -18.01 -11.49
C SER A 134 24.02 -16.82 -12.10
N ASN A 135 22.76 -16.59 -11.70
CA ASN A 135 21.90 -15.56 -12.23
C ASN A 135 21.21 -14.80 -11.08
N ASP A 136 21.62 -13.56 -10.87
CA ASP A 136 21.15 -12.70 -9.76
C ASP A 136 19.61 -12.60 -9.66
N VAL A 137 18.90 -12.69 -10.78
CA VAL A 137 17.42 -12.59 -10.83
C VAL A 137 16.75 -13.92 -10.45
N ASP A 138 17.40 -15.04 -10.75
CA ASP A 138 16.88 -16.40 -10.53
C ASP A 138 17.52 -17.07 -9.29
N ALA A 139 18.25 -16.30 -8.48
CA ALA A 139 19.05 -16.78 -7.35
C ALA A 139 18.24 -17.42 -6.20
N VAL A 140 16.94 -17.12 -6.07
CA VAL A 140 16.06 -17.64 -5.00
C VAL A 140 15.01 -18.61 -5.56
N VAL A 141 14.35 -18.21 -6.65
CA VAL A 141 13.43 -19.09 -7.39
C VAL A 141 13.54 -18.73 -8.87
N ARG A 142 13.86 -19.73 -9.70
CA ARG A 142 13.94 -19.56 -11.16
C ARG A 142 12.58 -19.13 -11.72
N ARG A 143 12.57 -18.12 -12.59
CA ARG A 143 11.35 -17.61 -13.26
C ARG A 143 10.55 -18.68 -14.01
N THR A 144 11.20 -19.71 -14.55
CA THR A 144 10.53 -20.85 -15.19
C THR A 144 9.65 -21.64 -14.21
N ILE A 145 10.09 -21.75 -12.96
CA ILE A 145 9.33 -22.38 -11.88
C ILE A 145 8.16 -21.48 -11.49
N VAL A 146 8.40 -20.16 -11.35
CA VAL A 146 7.33 -19.18 -11.08
C VAL A 146 6.22 -19.26 -12.13
N ALA A 147 6.58 -19.31 -13.42
CA ALA A 147 5.63 -19.42 -14.53
C ALA A 147 4.81 -20.72 -14.44
N MET A 148 5.47 -21.85 -14.17
CA MET A 148 4.80 -23.15 -14.04
C MET A 148 3.80 -23.19 -12.87
N LEU A 149 4.21 -22.71 -11.69
CA LEU A 149 3.33 -22.62 -10.52
C LEU A 149 2.13 -21.70 -10.80
N SER A 150 2.39 -20.53 -11.39
CA SER A 150 1.37 -19.55 -11.75
C SER A 150 0.35 -20.11 -12.73
N ASP A 151 0.80 -20.77 -13.80
CA ASP A 151 -0.08 -21.38 -14.81
C ASP A 151 -0.94 -22.51 -14.24
N ALA A 152 -0.38 -23.33 -13.37
CA ALA A 152 -1.11 -24.40 -12.69
C ALA A 152 -2.22 -23.84 -11.78
N ILE A 153 -1.91 -22.83 -10.95
CA ILE A 153 -2.86 -22.16 -10.07
C ILE A 153 -3.96 -21.50 -10.90
N LYS A 154 -3.58 -20.71 -11.92
CA LYS A 154 -4.50 -19.99 -12.80
C LYS A 154 -5.56 -20.91 -13.38
N LYS A 155 -5.15 -22.04 -13.98
CA LYS A 155 -6.07 -23.02 -14.59
C LYS A 155 -7.12 -23.57 -13.63
N GLN A 156 -6.79 -23.68 -12.33
CA GLN A 156 -7.73 -24.14 -11.32
C GLN A 156 -8.64 -23.02 -10.81
N VAL A 157 -8.07 -21.84 -10.56
CA VAL A 157 -8.80 -20.70 -9.99
C VAL A 157 -9.76 -20.06 -11.00
N GLU A 158 -9.44 -20.05 -12.30
CA GLU A 158 -10.30 -19.51 -13.37
C GLU A 158 -11.69 -20.18 -13.45
N GLN A 159 -11.83 -21.38 -12.89
CA GLN A 159 -13.10 -22.13 -12.88
C GLN A 159 -13.99 -21.81 -11.66
N LEU A 160 -13.52 -20.92 -10.79
CA LEU A 160 -14.15 -20.56 -9.53
C LEU A 160 -14.78 -19.16 -9.60
N THR A 161 -15.80 -18.96 -8.78
CA THR A 161 -16.57 -17.72 -8.66
C THR A 161 -16.43 -17.13 -7.26
N LYS A 162 -16.99 -15.94 -7.04
CA LYS A 162 -17.00 -15.27 -5.72
C LYS A 162 -17.68 -16.06 -4.60
N ASN A 163 -18.55 -17.01 -4.95
CA ASN A 163 -19.25 -17.86 -3.99
C ASN A 163 -18.45 -19.12 -3.63
N ASP A 164 -17.31 -19.35 -4.28
CA ASP A 164 -16.46 -20.51 -4.08
C ASP A 164 -15.30 -20.19 -3.11
N LYS A 165 -14.65 -21.23 -2.62
CA LYS A 165 -13.57 -21.13 -1.63
C LYS A 165 -12.30 -21.80 -2.11
N VAL A 166 -11.16 -21.19 -1.78
CA VAL A 166 -9.83 -21.77 -1.96
C VAL A 166 -9.16 -21.87 -0.61
N PHE A 167 -8.67 -23.06 -0.27
CA PHE A 167 -7.86 -23.30 0.91
C PHE A 167 -6.44 -23.61 0.48
N VAL A 168 -5.45 -23.00 1.13
CA VAL A 168 -4.03 -23.19 0.80
C VAL A 168 -3.33 -23.76 2.02
N ALA A 169 -2.79 -24.98 1.91
CA ALA A 169 -2.08 -25.67 2.98
C ALA A 169 -0.65 -26.01 2.51
N THR A 170 0.25 -25.04 2.64
CA THR A 170 1.63 -25.12 2.11
C THR A 170 2.66 -25.42 3.20
N THR A 171 2.30 -26.22 4.21
CA THR A 171 3.19 -26.56 5.33
C THR A 171 4.26 -27.61 5.01
N GLY A 172 4.09 -28.31 3.88
CA GLY A 172 5.06 -29.27 3.33
C GLY A 172 5.94 -28.65 2.23
N GLY A 173 7.03 -29.30 1.85
CA GLY A 173 7.81 -28.95 0.67
C GLY A 173 8.89 -27.88 0.90
N LEU A 174 9.15 -27.06 -0.12
CA LEU A 174 10.24 -26.08 -0.15
C LEU A 174 9.71 -24.71 0.28
N ALA A 175 10.22 -24.17 1.39
CA ALA A 175 9.73 -22.93 1.99
C ALA A 175 9.62 -21.74 1.02
N ALA A 176 10.65 -21.52 0.18
CA ALA A 176 10.62 -20.44 -0.82
C ALA A 176 9.53 -20.62 -1.89
N ALA A 177 9.21 -21.87 -2.26
CA ALA A 177 8.12 -22.16 -3.18
C ALA A 177 6.74 -22.00 -2.50
N ASN A 178 6.63 -22.36 -1.22
CA ASN A 178 5.39 -22.26 -0.44
C ASN A 178 4.92 -20.81 -0.31
N GLU A 179 5.83 -19.89 0.04
CA GLU A 179 5.57 -18.45 0.06
C GLU A 179 5.06 -17.94 -1.29
N LEU A 180 5.71 -18.37 -2.37
CA LEU A 180 5.32 -17.99 -3.73
C LEU A 180 3.94 -18.53 -4.10
N ILE A 181 3.64 -19.79 -3.77
CA ILE A 181 2.33 -20.43 -4.04
C ILE A 181 1.23 -19.68 -3.28
N ASN A 182 1.44 -19.35 -2.01
CA ASN A 182 0.49 -18.58 -1.20
C ASN A 182 0.12 -17.26 -1.87
N GLU A 183 1.12 -16.49 -2.33
CA GLU A 183 0.87 -15.19 -2.98
C GLU A 183 0.30 -15.34 -4.39
N LEU A 184 0.71 -16.35 -5.17
CA LEU A 184 0.14 -16.62 -6.50
C LEU A 184 -1.33 -17.02 -6.42
N VAL A 185 -1.73 -17.82 -5.43
CA VAL A 185 -3.15 -18.15 -5.22
C VAL A 185 -3.94 -16.90 -4.89
N ARG A 186 -3.45 -16.04 -3.98
CA ARG A 186 -4.10 -14.76 -3.66
C ARG A 186 -4.23 -13.86 -4.89
N LEU A 187 -3.18 -13.78 -5.71
CA LEU A 187 -3.15 -12.97 -6.94
C LEU A 187 -4.18 -13.45 -7.96
N HIS A 188 -4.22 -14.75 -8.27
CA HIS A 188 -5.15 -15.31 -9.25
C HIS A 188 -6.60 -15.33 -8.76
N ALA A 189 -6.82 -15.28 -7.44
CA ALA A 189 -8.15 -15.21 -6.84
C ALA A 189 -8.71 -13.78 -6.70
N VAL A 190 -7.96 -12.73 -7.08
CA VAL A 190 -8.43 -11.33 -6.96
C VAL A 190 -9.77 -11.14 -7.69
N GLY A 191 -10.78 -10.66 -6.96
CA GLY A 191 -12.13 -10.48 -7.49
C GLY A 191 -12.93 -11.78 -7.70
N GLY A 192 -12.36 -12.93 -7.34
CA GLY A 192 -12.95 -14.26 -7.43
C GLY A 192 -13.20 -14.90 -6.06
N PRO A 193 -12.81 -16.17 -5.84
CA PRO A 193 -13.13 -16.92 -4.64
C PRO A 193 -12.43 -16.38 -3.39
N THR A 194 -12.98 -16.73 -2.22
CA THR A 194 -12.32 -16.39 -0.94
C THR A 194 -11.15 -17.34 -0.69
N VAL A 195 -9.96 -16.80 -0.41
CA VAL A 195 -8.74 -17.58 -0.11
C VAL A 195 -8.51 -17.64 1.39
N THR A 196 -8.32 -18.84 1.94
CA THR A 196 -7.97 -19.08 3.35
C THR A 196 -6.69 -19.90 3.43
N ALA A 197 -5.66 -19.39 4.09
CA ALA A 197 -4.46 -20.15 4.36
C ALA A 197 -4.67 -21.03 5.61
N LEU A 198 -4.22 -22.29 5.52
CA LEU A 198 -4.33 -23.30 6.56
C LEU A 198 -2.93 -23.72 7.00
N GLU A 199 -2.66 -23.56 8.28
CA GLU A 199 -1.43 -24.01 8.93
C GLU A 199 -1.69 -25.28 9.73
N VAL A 200 -0.75 -26.22 9.66
CA VAL A 200 -0.72 -27.43 10.49
C VAL A 200 0.60 -27.43 11.24
N PRO A 201 0.64 -26.84 12.45
CA PRO A 201 1.85 -26.77 13.25
C PRO A 201 2.37 -28.18 13.56
N ASP A 202 3.68 -28.40 13.42
CA ASP A 202 4.30 -29.64 13.87
C ASP A 202 4.08 -29.79 15.38
N GLY A 203 3.33 -30.81 15.81
CA GLY A 203 3.17 -31.11 17.23
C GLY A 203 4.48 -31.60 17.84
N ASP A 204 5.05 -30.85 18.78
CA ASP A 204 6.25 -31.24 19.55
C ASP A 204 5.97 -32.31 20.63
N ARG A 205 4.69 -32.50 20.98
CA ARG A 205 4.26 -33.43 22.05
C ARG A 205 3.82 -34.75 21.44
N ALA A 206 4.38 -35.85 21.94
CA ALA A 206 4.18 -37.23 21.45
C ALA A 206 2.72 -37.78 21.55
N GLN A 207 1.75 -36.96 21.98
CA GLN A 207 0.37 -37.37 22.29
C GLN A 207 -0.68 -36.33 21.85
N GLN A 208 -0.41 -35.51 20.83
CA GLN A 208 -1.42 -34.61 20.26
C GLN A 208 -1.61 -34.92 18.77
N ASP A 209 -2.88 -34.95 18.37
CA ASP A 209 -3.26 -35.00 16.97
C ASP A 209 -2.86 -33.68 16.29
N ASP A 210 -2.42 -33.77 15.04
CA ASP A 210 -2.10 -32.60 14.24
C ASP A 210 -3.40 -31.81 14.01
N ARG A 211 -3.38 -30.49 14.27
CA ARG A 211 -4.56 -29.64 14.17
C ARG A 211 -4.33 -28.51 13.18
N VAL A 212 -5.32 -28.28 12.35
CA VAL A 212 -5.37 -27.13 11.43
C VAL A 212 -5.73 -25.86 12.17
N VAL A 213 -5.03 -24.79 11.82
CA VAL A 213 -5.32 -23.42 12.21
C VAL A 213 -5.51 -22.59 10.95
N GLU A 214 -6.62 -21.86 10.86
CA GLU A 214 -6.80 -20.86 9.80
C GLU A 214 -5.91 -19.66 10.10
N GLU A 215 -5.05 -19.30 9.15
CA GLU A 215 -4.26 -18.08 9.23
C GLU A 215 -5.19 -16.88 8.96
N LYS A 216 -5.44 -16.08 10.00
CA LYS A 216 -6.20 -14.83 9.86
C LYS A 216 -5.38 -13.71 9.23
N PHE A 217 -4.10 -13.64 9.56
CA PHE A 217 -3.19 -12.61 9.08
C PHE A 217 -1.72 -13.02 9.23
N HIS A 218 -0.94 -12.90 8.16
CA HIS A 218 0.50 -13.18 8.19
C HIS A 218 1.28 -11.93 8.64
N PRO A 219 2.04 -11.96 9.76
CA PRO A 219 2.75 -10.78 10.27
C PRO A 219 3.70 -10.14 9.26
N ALA A 220 4.43 -10.95 8.48
CA ALA A 220 5.32 -10.42 7.44
C ALA A 220 4.58 -9.64 6.32
N ALA A 221 3.30 -9.91 6.07
CA ALA A 221 2.51 -9.12 5.13
C ALA A 221 2.32 -7.68 5.66
N GLY A 222 2.04 -7.54 6.97
CA GLY A 222 1.96 -6.25 7.64
C GLY A 222 3.25 -5.44 7.55
N TYR A 223 4.41 -6.07 7.84
CA TYR A 223 5.71 -5.39 7.73
C TYR A 223 6.08 -5.03 6.28
N ARG A 224 5.79 -5.90 5.29
CA ARG A 224 6.00 -5.61 3.86
C ARG A 224 5.16 -4.41 3.42
N ALA A 225 3.89 -4.38 3.79
CA ALA A 225 2.99 -3.27 3.48
C ALA A 225 3.44 -1.96 4.17
N ARG A 226 3.87 -2.04 5.42
CA ARG A 226 4.40 -0.91 6.19
C ARG A 226 5.66 -0.32 5.57
N TRP A 227 6.62 -1.17 5.19
CA TRP A 227 7.83 -0.76 4.47
C TRP A 227 7.47 -0.08 3.14
N HIS A 228 6.54 -0.66 2.38
CA HIS A 228 6.13 -0.11 1.09
C HIS A 228 5.44 1.26 1.25
N ALA A 229 4.55 1.42 2.23
CA ALA A 229 3.94 2.70 2.56
C ALA A 229 4.98 3.75 2.97
N LEU A 230 5.95 3.40 3.80
CA LEU A 230 7.03 4.31 4.19
C LEU A 230 7.85 4.76 2.98
N SER A 231 8.22 3.84 2.08
CA SER A 231 8.90 4.16 0.82
C SER A 231 8.09 5.14 -0.04
N LEU A 232 6.78 4.95 -0.14
CA LEU A 232 5.89 5.84 -0.89
C LEU A 232 5.74 7.22 -0.22
N VAL A 233 5.68 7.27 1.12
CA VAL A 233 5.67 8.53 1.87
C VAL A 233 6.96 9.31 1.67
N GLU A 234 8.12 8.65 1.69
CA GLU A 234 9.42 9.29 1.46
C GLU A 234 9.52 9.88 0.05
N LYS A 235 8.93 9.18 -0.93
CA LYS A 235 8.74 9.65 -2.31
C LYS A 235 7.62 10.68 -2.46
N GLY A 236 6.94 11.10 -1.39
CA GLY A 236 5.86 12.09 -1.44
C GLY A 236 4.50 11.58 -1.94
N SER A 237 4.37 10.29 -2.28
CA SER A 237 3.13 9.67 -2.78
C SER A 237 2.21 9.22 -1.65
N LEU A 238 1.57 10.19 -0.98
CA LEU A 238 0.71 9.93 0.17
C LEU A 238 -0.56 9.12 -0.18
N LEU A 239 -1.15 9.36 -1.35
CA LEU A 239 -2.32 8.59 -1.81
C LEU A 239 -1.93 7.17 -2.23
N GLY A 240 -0.78 7.02 -2.89
CA GLY A 240 -0.23 5.71 -3.21
C GLY A 240 0.06 4.90 -1.94
N ALA A 241 0.64 5.54 -0.92
CA ALA A 241 0.89 4.90 0.37
C ALA A 241 -0.39 4.36 1.01
N TRP A 242 -1.50 5.09 0.92
CA TRP A 242 -2.80 4.58 1.39
C TRP A 242 -3.35 3.46 0.52
N GLY A 243 -3.24 3.56 -0.80
CA GLY A 243 -3.62 2.48 -1.72
C GLY A 243 -2.89 1.16 -1.42
N ALA A 244 -1.62 1.25 -1.00
CA ALA A 244 -0.81 0.09 -0.62
C ALA A 244 -1.27 -0.61 0.67
N VAL A 245 -1.97 0.08 1.58
CA VAL A 245 -2.22 -0.44 2.95
C VAL A 245 -3.68 -0.40 3.36
N SER A 246 -4.58 0.15 2.54
CA SER A 246 -6.01 0.28 2.87
C SER A 246 -6.69 -1.06 3.17
N HIS A 247 -6.19 -2.15 2.57
CA HIS A 247 -6.64 -3.52 2.84
C HIS A 247 -6.32 -4.02 4.26
N LEU A 248 -5.46 -3.33 5.00
CA LEU A 248 -5.11 -3.63 6.39
C LEU A 248 -5.93 -2.83 7.41
N GLU A 249 -6.85 -1.97 6.95
CA GLU A 249 -7.68 -1.18 7.85
C GLU A 249 -8.53 -2.09 8.76
N GLY A 250 -8.36 -1.93 10.08
CA GLY A 250 -9.08 -2.72 11.09
C GLY A 250 -8.47 -4.09 11.38
N VAL A 251 -7.37 -4.46 10.75
CA VAL A 251 -6.60 -5.66 11.11
C VAL A 251 -5.90 -5.42 12.46
N PRO A 252 -5.98 -6.36 13.43
CA PRO A 252 -5.26 -6.25 14.70
C PRO A 252 -3.76 -6.00 14.50
N ASP A 253 -3.18 -5.17 15.36
CA ASP A 253 -1.75 -4.80 15.34
C ASP A 253 -1.32 -4.01 14.08
N GLN A 254 -2.29 -3.51 13.30
CA GLN A 254 -2.08 -2.66 12.13
C GLN A 254 -2.64 -1.23 12.31
N GLU A 255 -2.78 -0.76 13.54
CA GLU A 255 -3.33 0.56 13.89
C GLU A 255 -2.50 1.72 13.33
N TRP A 256 -1.21 1.48 13.06
CA TRP A 256 -0.31 2.42 12.38
C TRP A 256 -0.85 2.88 11.01
N THR A 257 -1.71 2.09 10.36
CA THR A 257 -2.39 2.47 9.09
C THR A 257 -3.23 3.73 9.23
N GLN A 258 -3.68 4.07 10.46
CA GLN A 258 -4.40 5.31 10.76
C GLN A 258 -3.56 6.55 10.40
N VAL A 259 -2.25 6.52 10.64
CA VAL A 259 -1.34 7.61 10.29
C VAL A 259 -1.36 7.82 8.77
N ILE A 260 -1.25 6.73 7.99
CA ILE A 260 -1.29 6.80 6.52
C ILE A 260 -2.66 7.30 6.03
N LYS A 261 -3.76 6.91 6.69
CA LYS A 261 -5.09 7.44 6.39
C LYS A 261 -5.18 8.96 6.58
N TRP A 262 -4.56 9.50 7.63
CA TRP A 262 -4.49 10.96 7.82
C TRP A 262 -3.71 11.65 6.70
N LEU A 263 -2.59 11.06 6.26
CA LEU A 263 -1.80 11.56 5.13
C LEU A 263 -2.61 11.58 3.83
N ALA A 264 -3.37 10.52 3.55
CA ALA A 264 -4.23 10.47 2.38
C ALA A 264 -5.33 11.54 2.42
N ARG A 265 -5.99 11.74 3.57
CA ARG A 265 -6.99 12.82 3.73
C ARG A 265 -6.35 14.19 3.53
N PHE A 266 -5.15 14.41 4.05
CA PHE A 266 -4.41 15.65 3.86
C PHE A 266 -4.08 15.91 2.38
N ALA A 267 -3.63 14.89 1.65
CA ALA A 267 -3.31 14.97 0.23
C ALA A 267 -4.57 15.28 -0.61
N SER A 268 -5.71 14.69 -0.27
CA SER A 268 -7.01 14.96 -0.90
C SER A 268 -7.69 16.25 -0.41
N SER A 269 -7.06 17.02 0.48
CA SER A 269 -7.67 18.20 1.12
C SER A 269 -9.03 17.92 1.80
N LEU A 270 -9.20 16.70 2.31
CA LEU A 270 -10.39 16.29 3.06
C LEU A 270 -10.28 16.73 4.54
N PRO A 271 -11.40 16.87 5.25
CA PRO A 271 -11.39 17.16 6.68
C PRO A 271 -10.57 16.12 7.45
N LEU A 272 -9.65 16.61 8.29
CA LEU A 272 -8.86 15.78 9.19
C LEU A 272 -9.67 15.44 10.45
N PRO A 273 -9.56 14.22 10.98
CA PRO A 273 -10.19 13.86 12.24
C PRO A 273 -9.56 14.64 13.41
N THR A 274 -10.34 14.91 14.45
CA THR A 274 -9.87 15.60 15.68
C THR A 274 -8.74 14.87 16.40
N ALA A 275 -8.66 13.55 16.26
CA ALA A 275 -7.59 12.73 16.81
C ALA A 275 -6.25 12.87 16.06
N CYS A 276 -6.20 13.58 14.92
CA CYS A 276 -4.96 13.82 14.18
C CYS A 276 -4.06 14.79 14.95
N ASP A 277 -2.93 14.28 15.42
CA ASP A 277 -1.94 14.99 16.24
C ASP A 277 -0.65 15.34 15.46
N LEU A 278 -0.63 15.09 14.14
CA LEU A 278 0.45 15.54 13.27
C LEU A 278 0.35 17.06 13.02
N ALA A 279 1.17 17.84 13.73
CA ALA A 279 1.11 19.30 13.77
C ALA A 279 1.11 19.98 12.39
N VAL A 280 1.87 19.46 11.42
CA VAL A 280 1.92 20.01 10.05
C VAL A 280 0.57 19.84 9.33
N LEU A 281 -0.14 18.73 9.57
CA LEU A 281 -1.43 18.46 8.92
C LEU A 281 -2.53 19.41 9.41
N SER A 282 -2.50 19.74 10.70
CA SER A 282 -3.47 20.62 11.38
C SER A 282 -2.92 22.04 11.60
N HIS A 283 -1.79 22.39 10.98
CA HIS A 283 -1.13 23.69 11.17
C HIS A 283 -2.10 24.84 10.96
N HIS A 284 -2.10 25.88 11.81
CA HIS A 284 -3.10 26.95 11.71
C HIS A 284 -3.04 27.74 10.38
N ARG A 285 -1.83 27.99 9.84
CA ARG A 285 -1.62 28.65 8.54
C ARG A 285 -1.89 27.73 7.35
N MET A 286 -2.74 28.17 6.43
CA MET A 286 -3.06 27.48 5.19
C MET A 286 -1.86 27.34 4.27
N ALA A 287 -1.03 28.39 4.17
CA ALA A 287 0.12 28.44 3.28
C ALA A 287 1.19 27.41 3.63
N VAL A 288 1.42 27.16 4.92
CA VAL A 288 2.35 26.13 5.40
C VAL A 288 1.89 24.75 4.93
N ARG A 289 0.59 24.44 5.10
CA ARG A 289 0.00 23.18 4.62
C ARG A 289 0.11 23.05 3.10
N ALA A 290 -0.18 24.12 2.36
CA ALA A 290 -0.08 24.14 0.91
C ALA A 290 1.37 23.94 0.43
N ALA A 291 2.35 24.58 1.08
CA ALA A 291 3.75 24.50 0.69
C ALA A 291 4.33 23.09 0.89
N VAL A 292 3.96 22.42 1.99
CA VAL A 292 4.33 21.02 2.22
C VAL A 292 3.71 20.10 1.15
N ARG A 293 2.47 20.35 0.71
CA ARG A 293 1.87 19.57 -0.39
C ARG A 293 2.61 19.75 -1.71
N VAL A 294 3.06 20.96 -2.03
CA VAL A 294 3.87 21.22 -3.24
C VAL A 294 5.19 20.46 -3.17
N GLU A 295 5.89 20.54 -2.03
CA GLU A 295 7.14 19.82 -1.83
C GLU A 295 6.96 18.30 -1.98
N LEU A 296 5.89 17.74 -1.42
CA LEU A 296 5.58 16.31 -1.56
C LEU A 296 5.19 15.93 -3.00
N ALA A 297 4.45 16.78 -3.70
CA ALA A 297 4.10 16.57 -5.10
C ALA A 297 5.35 16.55 -5.99
N LEU A 298 6.30 17.45 -5.76
CA LEU A 298 7.57 17.47 -6.49
C LEU A 298 8.42 16.22 -6.20
N ARG A 299 8.50 15.77 -4.94
CA ARG A 299 9.16 14.50 -4.59
C ARG A 299 8.53 13.29 -5.27
N ALA A 300 7.22 13.34 -5.51
CA ALA A 300 6.47 12.30 -6.20
C ALA A 300 6.52 12.43 -7.73
N GLU A 301 7.24 13.43 -8.25
CA GLU A 301 7.28 13.79 -9.68
C GLU A 301 5.89 14.13 -10.26
N ASP A 302 4.94 14.50 -9.40
CA ASP A 302 3.58 14.92 -9.75
C ASP A 302 3.59 16.42 -10.10
N ILE A 303 4.15 16.73 -11.27
CA ILE A 303 4.30 18.07 -11.80
C ILE A 303 2.95 18.82 -11.89
N PRO A 304 1.85 18.23 -12.36
CA PRO A 304 0.55 18.91 -12.39
C PRO A 304 0.12 19.41 -11.02
N ARG A 305 0.13 18.52 -10.02
CA ARG A 305 -0.26 18.89 -8.67
C ARG A 305 0.69 19.92 -8.07
N ALA A 306 1.99 19.86 -8.36
CA ALA A 306 2.96 20.84 -7.90
C ALA A 306 2.72 22.24 -8.52
N VAL A 307 2.40 22.35 -9.81
CA VAL A 307 2.10 23.63 -10.47
C VAL A 307 0.85 24.24 -9.83
N HIS A 308 -0.23 23.46 -9.74
CA HIS A 308 -1.46 23.88 -9.07
C HIS A 308 -1.21 24.33 -7.63
N GLY A 309 -0.49 23.52 -6.86
CA GLY A 309 -0.18 23.81 -5.48
C GLY A 309 0.65 25.07 -5.31
N THR A 310 1.56 25.39 -6.25
CA THR A 310 2.39 26.60 -6.16
C THR A 310 1.55 27.87 -6.23
N VAL A 311 0.54 27.91 -7.10
CA VAL A 311 -0.41 29.02 -7.14
C VAL A 311 -1.28 29.04 -5.88
N ALA A 312 -1.73 27.87 -5.42
CA ALA A 312 -2.51 27.76 -4.18
C ALA A 312 -1.73 28.21 -2.92
N VAL A 313 -0.40 28.10 -2.91
CA VAL A 313 0.44 28.63 -1.82
C VAL A 313 0.34 30.16 -1.75
N PHE A 314 0.37 30.84 -2.89
CA PHE A 314 0.18 32.29 -2.95
C PHE A 314 -1.21 32.69 -2.43
N GLU A 315 -2.26 32.05 -2.94
CA GLU A 315 -3.64 32.29 -2.52
C GLU A 315 -3.82 32.04 -1.02
N ALA A 316 -3.29 30.93 -0.51
CA ALA A 316 -3.34 30.58 0.90
C ALA A 316 -2.59 31.58 1.79
N ALA A 317 -1.41 32.03 1.37
CA ALA A 317 -0.62 33.01 2.12
C ALA A 317 -1.29 34.38 2.15
N LEU A 318 -1.94 34.76 1.05
CA LEU A 318 -2.75 35.97 0.97
C LEU A 318 -3.92 35.91 1.95
N TRP A 319 -4.66 34.79 2.01
CA TRP A 319 -5.73 34.62 2.99
C TRP A 319 -5.24 34.54 4.43
N ASP A 320 -4.12 33.88 4.70
CA ASP A 320 -3.52 33.82 6.03
C ASP A 320 -3.16 35.23 6.55
N LYS A 321 -2.60 36.10 5.70
CA LYS A 321 -2.31 37.50 6.04
C LYS A 321 -3.55 38.37 6.11
N LEU A 322 -4.49 38.16 5.19
CA LEU A 322 -5.74 38.91 5.17
C LEU A 322 -6.55 38.65 6.45
N GLY A 323 -6.63 37.40 6.92
CA GLY A 323 -7.29 37.02 8.16
C GLY A 323 -6.68 37.64 9.43
N GLU A 324 -5.45 38.16 9.37
CA GLU A 324 -4.87 38.98 10.46
C GLU A 324 -5.52 40.36 10.55
N ARG A 325 -6.08 40.87 9.44
CA ARG A 325 -6.64 42.23 9.34
C ARG A 325 -8.15 42.30 9.21
N ILE A 326 -8.79 41.23 8.76
CA ILE A 326 -10.24 41.17 8.59
C ILE A 326 -10.87 40.13 9.51
N GLU A 327 -12.16 40.32 9.76
CA GLU A 327 -13.01 39.41 10.52
C GLU A 327 -14.27 39.09 9.71
N ARG A 328 -14.64 37.80 9.66
CA ARG A 328 -15.81 37.30 8.94
C ARG A 328 -17.08 37.52 9.77
N SER A 329 -18.20 37.79 9.11
CA SER A 329 -19.49 37.88 9.79
C SER A 329 -19.88 36.55 10.45
N SER A 330 -20.45 36.64 11.67
CA SER A 330 -21.03 35.50 12.40
C SER A 330 -22.42 35.13 11.88
N ASP A 331 -23.07 36.00 11.12
CA ASP A 331 -24.37 35.76 10.51
C ASP A 331 -24.25 34.70 9.38
N PRO A 332 -25.00 33.58 9.45
CA PRO A 332 -25.02 32.55 8.41
C PRO A 332 -25.30 33.07 7.01
N ASP A 333 -26.17 34.08 6.86
CA ASP A 333 -26.58 34.62 5.56
C ASP A 333 -25.53 35.59 4.98
N LYS A 334 -24.66 36.12 5.84
CA LYS A 334 -23.59 37.07 5.48
C LYS A 334 -22.20 36.48 5.60
N ARG A 335 -22.09 35.15 5.50
CA ARG A 335 -20.83 34.40 5.60
C ARG A 335 -19.75 34.84 4.60
N ARG A 336 -20.01 35.65 3.59
CA ARG A 336 -18.98 36.19 2.68
C ARG A 336 -18.64 37.65 2.94
N PHE A 337 -19.21 38.24 3.98
CA PHE A 337 -18.96 39.62 4.36
C PHE A 337 -17.87 39.67 5.42
N PHE A 338 -16.97 40.62 5.25
CA PHE A 338 -15.83 40.83 6.10
C PHE A 338 -15.76 42.29 6.54
N LYS A 339 -15.42 42.52 7.79
CA LYS A 339 -15.08 43.85 8.31
C LYS A 339 -13.59 43.94 8.58
N VAL A 340 -13.03 45.14 8.53
CA VAL A 340 -11.64 45.39 8.94
C VAL A 340 -11.61 45.43 10.47
N LYS A 341 -10.78 44.58 11.10
CA LYS A 341 -10.58 44.57 12.56
C LYS A 341 -9.32 45.34 12.98
N SER A 342 -8.37 45.53 12.06
CA SER A 342 -7.11 46.25 12.32
C SER A 342 -6.54 46.86 11.05
N GLY A 343 -5.99 48.07 11.15
CA GLY A 343 -5.44 48.84 10.03
C GLY A 343 -6.47 49.76 9.38
N ASP A 344 -6.05 50.43 8.30
CA ASP A 344 -6.89 51.38 7.58
C ASP A 344 -7.98 50.69 6.75
N ALA A 345 -9.12 51.35 6.62
CA ALA A 345 -10.17 50.92 5.69
C ALA A 345 -9.65 50.90 4.25
N PRO A 346 -10.12 49.98 3.38
CA PRO A 346 -9.64 49.82 2.02
C PRO A 346 -10.18 50.92 1.08
N MET A 347 -9.90 52.19 1.39
CA MET A 347 -10.49 53.36 0.72
C MET A 347 -9.69 53.81 -0.53
N GLY A 348 -8.58 53.15 -0.85
CA GLY A 348 -7.75 53.50 -2.00
C GLY A 348 -8.42 53.21 -3.34
N ASP A 349 -8.11 54.02 -4.36
CA ASP A 349 -8.63 53.89 -5.73
C ASP A 349 -8.31 52.55 -6.42
N LYS A 350 -7.37 51.77 -5.88
CA LYS A 350 -7.00 50.43 -6.34
C LYS A 350 -7.64 49.31 -5.52
N LEU A 351 -8.27 49.65 -4.39
CA LEU A 351 -8.77 48.70 -3.40
C LEU A 351 -10.29 48.55 -3.46
N LEU A 352 -11.03 49.65 -3.60
CA LEU A 352 -12.49 49.64 -3.52
C LEU A 352 -13.16 49.71 -4.89
N ARG A 353 -13.98 48.70 -5.21
CA ARG A 353 -14.82 48.67 -6.41
C ARG A 353 -15.76 49.87 -6.45
N LYS A 354 -15.81 50.50 -7.61
CA LYS A 354 -16.67 51.64 -7.95
C LYS A 354 -17.97 51.19 -8.63
N GLY A 355 -18.05 49.93 -9.08
CA GLY A 355 -19.26 49.38 -9.70
C GLY A 355 -19.45 49.82 -11.16
N ASP A 356 -18.39 50.32 -11.79
CA ASP A 356 -18.43 50.76 -13.20
C ASP A 356 -18.25 49.58 -14.19
N GLY A 357 -17.90 48.39 -13.69
CA GLY A 357 -17.82 47.16 -14.47
C GLY A 357 -16.61 47.06 -15.41
N THR A 358 -15.72 48.05 -15.39
CA THR A 358 -14.49 48.08 -16.19
C THR A 358 -13.51 46.99 -15.76
N ASP A 359 -12.55 46.65 -16.62
CA ASP A 359 -11.51 45.68 -16.27
C ASP A 359 -10.67 46.15 -15.08
N GLU A 360 -10.37 47.44 -14.98
CA GLU A 360 -9.68 48.01 -13.81
C GLU A 360 -10.52 47.92 -12.53
N ASP A 361 -11.84 48.10 -12.61
CA ASP A 361 -12.72 47.91 -11.46
C ASP A 361 -12.79 46.44 -11.02
N ARG A 362 -12.78 45.51 -11.96
CA ARG A 362 -12.70 44.06 -11.68
C ARG A 362 -11.39 43.67 -10.99
N LYS A 363 -10.31 44.44 -11.19
CA LYS A 363 -9.04 44.24 -10.47
C LYS A 363 -9.09 44.69 -9.01
N ARG A 364 -10.08 45.48 -8.60
CA ARG A 364 -10.18 45.96 -7.22
C ARG A 364 -10.73 44.85 -6.29
N PRO A 365 -10.06 44.58 -5.16
CA PRO A 365 -10.38 43.44 -4.31
C PRO A 365 -11.58 43.63 -3.38
N PHE A 366 -11.95 44.84 -2.99
CA PHE A 366 -13.04 45.06 -2.03
C PHE A 366 -14.28 45.61 -2.71
N GLU A 367 -15.45 45.10 -2.36
CA GLU A 367 -16.74 45.69 -2.71
C GLU A 367 -17.51 45.98 -1.43
N LEU A 368 -17.85 47.25 -1.19
CA LEU A 368 -18.67 47.64 -0.05
C LEU A 368 -20.10 47.11 -0.25
N LYS A 369 -20.59 46.29 0.68
CA LYS A 369 -21.95 45.73 0.63
C LYS A 369 -22.91 46.49 1.52
N GLU A 370 -22.50 46.79 2.74
CA GLU A 370 -23.33 47.50 3.71
C GLU A 370 -22.50 48.22 4.77
N THR A 371 -23.14 49.15 5.48
CA THR A 371 -22.61 49.76 6.70
C THR A 371 -23.63 49.58 7.80
N VAL A 372 -23.27 48.89 8.88
CA VAL A 372 -24.16 48.58 10.00
C VAL A 372 -23.50 49.08 11.28
N ALA A 373 -24.19 49.97 12.02
CA ALA A 373 -23.66 50.61 13.24
C ALA A 373 -22.25 51.22 13.01
N ASP A 374 -22.12 51.99 11.93
CA ASP A 374 -20.88 52.63 11.47
C ASP A 374 -19.72 51.67 11.12
N VAL A 375 -20.00 50.36 11.03
CA VAL A 375 -19.03 49.35 10.57
C VAL A 375 -19.31 48.99 9.12
N ALA A 376 -18.35 49.24 8.24
CA ALA A 376 -18.38 48.87 6.83
C ALA A 376 -18.09 47.36 6.65
N TRP A 377 -18.92 46.70 5.84
CA TRP A 377 -18.80 45.29 5.50
C TRP A 377 -18.54 45.13 4.01
N TYR A 378 -17.51 44.35 3.69
CA TYR A 378 -16.99 44.17 2.35
C TYR A 378 -17.13 42.72 1.89
N TRP A 379 -17.41 42.54 0.60
CA TRP A 379 -17.05 41.31 -0.09
C TRP A 379 -15.60 41.42 -0.56
N VAL A 380 -14.81 40.35 -0.40
CA VAL A 380 -13.43 40.30 -0.86
C VAL A 380 -13.30 39.38 -2.08
N TYR A 381 -12.72 39.92 -3.14
CA TYR A 381 -12.33 39.21 -4.34
C TYR A 381 -10.83 38.94 -4.31
N ASP A 382 -10.47 37.70 -4.55
CA ASP A 382 -9.10 37.16 -4.53
C ASP A 382 -8.72 36.47 -5.84
N SER A 383 -9.62 36.50 -6.84
CA SER A 383 -9.48 35.81 -8.12
C SER A 383 -8.26 36.27 -8.93
N ASP A 384 -7.88 35.44 -9.90
CA ASP A 384 -6.80 35.72 -10.85
C ASP A 384 -7.00 37.05 -11.62
N GLY A 385 -5.88 37.71 -11.97
CA GLY A 385 -5.87 38.83 -12.92
C GLY A 385 -5.85 40.24 -12.33
N GLY A 386 -5.71 40.42 -11.01
CA GLY A 386 -5.50 41.74 -10.40
C GLY A 386 -5.84 41.86 -8.92
N PRO A 387 -7.00 41.34 -8.43
CA PRO A 387 -7.40 41.50 -7.03
C PRO A 387 -6.38 40.99 -6.02
N GLY A 388 -5.82 39.79 -6.25
CA GLY A 388 -4.76 39.25 -5.40
C GLY A 388 -3.49 40.11 -5.37
N ALA A 389 -3.10 40.68 -6.51
CA ALA A 389 -1.94 41.58 -6.61
C ALA A 389 -2.18 42.89 -5.84
N HIS A 390 -3.36 43.49 -5.95
CA HIS A 390 -3.70 44.70 -5.18
C HIS A 390 -3.82 44.42 -3.68
N LEU A 391 -4.32 43.25 -3.29
CA LEU A 391 -4.28 42.82 -1.89
C LEU A 391 -2.85 42.71 -1.37
N ALA A 392 -1.95 42.05 -2.09
CA ALA A 392 -0.55 41.93 -1.69
C ALA A 392 0.17 43.29 -1.67
N ASN A 393 -0.03 44.12 -2.70
CA ASN A 393 0.66 45.38 -2.89
C ASN A 393 0.16 46.50 -1.99
N ASP A 394 -1.15 46.76 -2.05
CA ASP A 394 -1.75 48.01 -1.60
C ASP A 394 -2.49 47.86 -0.26
N PHE A 395 -3.02 46.66 0.05
CA PHE A 395 -3.71 46.43 1.32
C PHE A 395 -2.80 45.77 2.37
N ILE A 396 -2.30 44.56 2.11
CA ILE A 396 -1.44 43.80 3.03
C ILE A 396 -0.05 44.45 3.12
N GLY A 397 0.51 44.86 1.98
CA GLY A 397 1.84 45.49 1.91
C GLY A 397 3.02 44.54 2.13
N SER A 398 2.85 43.24 1.86
CA SER A 398 3.89 42.21 2.07
C SER A 398 4.87 42.15 0.89
N ASP A 399 6.14 42.48 1.12
CA ASP A 399 7.15 42.47 0.05
C ASP A 399 7.43 41.05 -0.49
N ALA A 400 7.36 40.02 0.36
CA ALA A 400 7.48 38.65 -0.09
C ALA A 400 6.33 38.25 -1.04
N LEU A 401 5.08 38.56 -0.70
CA LEU A 401 3.92 38.24 -1.55
C LEU A 401 3.96 39.01 -2.87
N LYS A 402 4.38 40.28 -2.87
CA LYS A 402 4.55 41.06 -4.11
C LYS A 402 5.55 40.41 -5.06
N LYS A 403 6.71 39.97 -4.54
CA LYS A 403 7.74 39.29 -5.34
C LYS A 403 7.27 37.93 -5.84
N PHE A 404 6.52 37.20 -5.01
CA PHE A 404 5.93 35.91 -5.40
C PHE A 404 4.93 36.09 -6.54
N ASP A 405 4.00 37.05 -6.42
CA ASP A 405 3.03 37.36 -7.47
C ASP A 405 3.71 37.79 -8.78
N ALA A 406 4.73 38.65 -8.69
CA ALA A 406 5.49 39.07 -9.86
C ALA A 406 6.16 37.88 -10.59
N ALA A 407 6.63 36.87 -9.84
CA ALA A 407 7.18 35.65 -10.44
C ALA A 407 6.11 34.81 -11.16
N LEU A 408 4.90 34.72 -10.59
CA LEU A 408 3.76 34.03 -11.21
C LEU A 408 3.29 34.73 -12.49
N VAL A 409 3.21 36.07 -12.48
CA VAL A 409 2.76 36.87 -13.64
C VAL A 409 3.80 36.86 -14.75
N LYS A 410 5.07 37.17 -14.45
CA LYS A 410 6.12 37.34 -15.47
C LYS A 410 6.34 36.09 -16.33
N ASN A 411 6.09 34.90 -15.78
CA ASN A 411 6.32 33.63 -16.44
C ASN A 411 5.01 32.90 -16.84
N ASN A 412 3.88 33.61 -16.82
CA ASN A 412 2.55 33.07 -17.17
C ASN A 412 2.20 31.76 -16.44
N ILE A 413 2.59 31.64 -15.16
CA ILE A 413 2.41 30.40 -14.39
C ILE A 413 0.92 30.08 -14.16
N ARG A 414 0.06 31.11 -14.14
CA ARG A 414 -1.40 30.94 -14.01
C ARG A 414 -2.03 30.33 -15.26
N GLU A 415 -1.54 30.70 -16.44
CA GLU A 415 -1.93 30.07 -17.70
C GLU A 415 -1.42 28.62 -17.72
N LEU A 416 -0.16 28.41 -17.35
CA LEU A 416 0.42 27.07 -17.22
C LEU A 416 -0.39 26.18 -16.27
N ARG A 417 -0.88 26.71 -15.14
CA ARG A 417 -1.78 26.00 -14.23
C ARG A 417 -3.02 25.50 -14.97
N ASN A 418 -3.67 26.37 -15.74
CA ASN A 418 -4.86 25.98 -16.50
C ASN A 418 -4.52 24.97 -17.60
N ASP A 419 -3.41 25.15 -18.31
CA ASP A 419 -2.96 24.22 -19.35
C ASP A 419 -2.72 22.82 -18.79
N VAL A 420 -2.03 22.73 -17.66
CA VAL A 420 -1.72 21.45 -17.02
C VAL A 420 -2.94 20.84 -16.32
N ALA A 421 -3.95 21.65 -15.95
CA ALA A 421 -5.22 21.16 -15.41
C ALA A 421 -6.11 20.49 -16.46
N HIS A 422 -6.07 20.99 -17.69
CA HIS A 422 -7.07 20.69 -18.71
C HIS A 422 -6.53 19.83 -19.86
N ASN A 423 -5.21 19.71 -20.00
CA ASN A 423 -4.58 18.86 -21.01
C ASN A 423 -4.06 17.54 -20.43
N GLU A 424 -3.81 16.58 -21.31
CA GLU A 424 -3.13 15.33 -20.95
C GLU A 424 -1.68 15.60 -20.52
N PRO A 425 -1.20 15.03 -19.41
CA PRO A 425 0.15 15.28 -18.90
C PRO A 425 1.20 14.51 -19.72
N THR A 426 1.57 15.02 -20.90
CA THR A 426 2.64 14.43 -21.72
C THR A 426 4.03 14.76 -21.17
N PRO A 427 5.07 13.93 -21.43
CA PRO A 427 6.44 14.22 -20.99
C PRO A 427 6.94 15.61 -21.41
N GLU A 428 6.60 16.06 -22.61
CA GLU A 428 6.98 17.37 -23.13
C GLU A 428 6.33 18.50 -22.33
N LEU A 429 5.02 18.39 -22.03
CA LEU A 429 4.30 19.37 -21.23
C LEU A 429 4.84 19.41 -19.80
N MET A 430 5.16 18.25 -19.20
CA MET A 430 5.72 18.18 -17.85
C MET A 430 7.12 18.81 -17.79
N ASN A 431 7.94 18.61 -18.83
CA ASN A 431 9.28 19.21 -18.90
C ASN A 431 9.23 20.72 -19.16
N ASP A 432 8.32 21.20 -20.02
CA ASP A 432 8.08 22.63 -20.22
C ASP A 432 7.59 23.29 -18.92
N ALA A 433 6.61 22.68 -18.24
CA ALA A 433 6.13 23.15 -16.95
C ALA A 433 7.27 23.26 -15.92
N ARG A 434 8.09 22.21 -15.79
CA ARG A 434 9.27 22.20 -14.91
C ARG A 434 10.23 23.33 -15.24
N THR A 435 10.58 23.48 -16.52
CA THR A 435 11.50 24.52 -17.01
C THR A 435 11.00 25.92 -16.70
N ARG A 436 9.70 26.19 -16.91
CA ARG A 436 9.08 27.49 -16.60
C ARG A 436 9.08 27.79 -15.10
N MET A 437 8.74 26.81 -14.26
CA MET A 437 8.73 26.99 -12.80
C MET A 437 10.13 27.22 -12.22
N GLN A 438 11.14 26.53 -12.74
CA GLN A 438 12.55 26.73 -12.38
C GLN A 438 13.05 28.10 -12.88
N SER A 439 12.71 28.50 -14.10
CA SER A 439 13.07 29.81 -14.66
C SER A 439 12.43 30.96 -13.87
N ALA A 440 11.21 30.75 -13.36
CA ALA A 440 10.52 31.67 -12.47
C ALA A 440 11.12 31.74 -11.06
N LYS A 441 12.09 30.86 -10.72
CA LYS A 441 12.65 30.68 -9.37
C LYS A 441 11.59 30.33 -8.32
N LEU A 442 10.52 29.69 -8.76
CA LEU A 442 9.48 29.15 -7.87
C LEU A 442 9.84 27.74 -7.42
N TRP A 443 10.55 26.98 -8.26
CA TRP A 443 11.16 25.69 -7.94
C TRP A 443 12.69 25.76 -8.11
N SER A 444 13.41 24.90 -7.38
CA SER A 444 14.85 24.72 -7.58
C SER A 444 15.15 23.91 -8.83
N ASN A 445 16.40 23.95 -9.31
CA ASN A 445 16.88 23.06 -10.37
C ASN A 445 16.79 21.55 -10.03
N ASN A 446 16.74 21.21 -8.74
CA ASN A 446 16.54 19.84 -8.24
C ASN A 446 15.07 19.57 -7.85
N ASP A 447 14.12 20.37 -8.35
CA ASP A 447 12.68 20.22 -8.10
C ASP A 447 12.29 20.21 -6.61
N THR A 448 12.79 21.19 -5.87
CA THR A 448 12.38 21.45 -4.48
C THR A 448 11.72 22.83 -4.39
N PHE A 449 10.73 22.96 -3.52
CA PHE A 449 9.92 24.16 -3.35
C PHE A 449 10.30 24.91 -2.07
N LEU A 450 10.38 24.21 -0.94
CA LEU A 450 10.68 24.82 0.37
C LEU A 450 12.12 25.37 0.47
N SER A 451 13.01 24.95 -0.43
CA SER A 451 14.36 25.49 -0.55
C SER A 451 14.41 26.87 -1.22
N GLN A 452 13.35 27.28 -1.92
CA GLN A 452 13.36 28.51 -2.69
C GLN A 452 13.23 29.74 -1.82
N SER A 453 14.12 30.71 -2.05
CA SER A 453 14.19 31.96 -1.27
C SER A 453 12.86 32.73 -1.26
N LEU A 454 12.12 32.76 -2.37
CA LEU A 454 10.81 33.40 -2.45
C LEU A 454 9.79 32.72 -1.53
N VAL A 455 9.77 31.38 -1.53
CA VAL A 455 8.86 30.59 -0.69
C VAL A 455 9.21 30.77 0.79
N GLN A 456 10.49 30.68 1.13
CA GLN A 456 10.96 30.88 2.51
C GLN A 456 10.62 32.27 3.03
N ALA A 457 10.77 33.32 2.20
CA ALA A 457 10.43 34.69 2.61
C ALA A 457 8.94 34.82 2.97
N VAL A 458 8.05 34.26 2.14
CA VAL A 458 6.60 34.28 2.41
C VAL A 458 6.27 33.54 3.71
N LEU A 459 6.83 32.34 3.90
CA LEU A 459 6.56 31.54 5.10
C LEU A 459 7.15 32.17 6.37
N LYS A 460 8.34 32.79 6.28
CA LYS A 460 8.95 33.55 7.39
C LYS A 460 8.12 34.76 7.79
N GLU A 461 7.58 35.51 6.83
CA GLU A 461 6.64 36.60 7.13
C GLU A 461 5.37 36.10 7.83
N LEU A 462 4.95 34.86 7.58
CA LEU A 462 3.82 34.21 8.26
C LEU A 462 4.16 33.64 9.64
N GLY A 463 5.42 33.76 10.08
CA GLY A 463 5.89 33.32 11.40
C GLY A 463 6.55 31.94 11.44
N GLU A 464 6.76 31.29 10.29
CA GLU A 464 7.50 30.03 10.23
C GLU A 464 9.01 30.27 10.36
N GLN A 465 9.67 29.61 11.30
CA GLN A 465 11.08 29.88 11.60
C GLN A 465 12.03 29.14 10.63
N CYS A 466 11.70 27.89 10.31
CA CYS A 466 12.56 27.03 9.49
C CYS A 466 11.78 26.38 8.32
N PRO A 467 11.27 27.17 7.35
CA PRO A 467 10.43 26.65 6.27
C PRO A 467 11.06 25.50 5.48
N GLU A 468 12.37 25.56 5.25
CA GLU A 468 13.13 24.55 4.52
C GLU A 468 13.18 23.18 5.20
N GLN A 469 13.00 23.13 6.53
CA GLN A 469 13.02 21.88 7.29
C GLN A 469 11.63 21.27 7.49
N LEU A 470 10.55 22.00 7.14
CA LEU A 470 9.17 21.56 7.39
C LEU A 470 8.88 20.15 6.86
N CYS A 471 9.16 19.91 5.57
CA CYS A 471 8.88 18.61 4.96
C CYS A 471 9.83 17.51 5.49
N ILE A 472 11.08 17.85 5.80
CA ILE A 472 12.06 16.91 6.37
C ILE A 472 11.59 16.43 7.75
N HIS A 473 11.26 17.36 8.64
CA HIS A 473 10.75 17.03 9.98
C HIS A 473 9.43 16.28 9.93
N PHE A 474 8.54 16.67 9.01
CA PHE A 474 7.27 15.99 8.80
C PHE A 474 7.47 14.52 8.40
N VAL A 475 8.29 14.25 7.39
CA VAL A 475 8.59 12.88 6.95
C VAL A 475 9.33 12.09 8.04
N SER A 476 10.26 12.71 8.77
CA SER A 476 10.94 12.07 9.91
C SER A 476 9.97 11.64 11.00
N THR A 477 9.02 12.52 11.37
CA THR A 477 7.99 12.23 12.37
C THR A 477 7.12 11.05 11.94
N ILE A 478 6.74 10.97 10.66
CA ILE A 478 5.98 9.83 10.13
C ILE A 478 6.82 8.56 10.20
N ARG A 479 8.09 8.62 9.76
CA ARG A 479 9.01 7.49 9.82
C ARG A 479 9.13 6.95 11.24
N GLU A 480 9.38 7.81 12.22
CA GLU A 480 9.47 7.43 13.63
C GLU A 480 8.19 6.73 14.12
N ARG A 481 7.00 7.25 13.75
CA ARG A 481 5.73 6.62 14.12
C ARG A 481 5.49 5.27 13.48
N LEU A 482 5.86 5.09 12.22
CA LEU A 482 5.72 3.81 11.54
C LEU A 482 6.74 2.79 12.04
N LEU A 483 7.93 3.23 12.46
CA LEU A 483 8.97 2.37 13.01
C LEU A 483 8.78 2.06 14.50
N ALA A 484 8.01 2.87 15.23
CA ALA A 484 7.65 2.58 16.62
C ALA A 484 6.99 1.20 16.68
N ILE A 485 7.63 0.29 17.43
CA ILE A 485 7.19 -1.10 17.59
C ILE A 485 5.80 -1.07 18.24
N SER A 486 4.82 -1.66 17.54
CA SER A 486 3.52 -2.04 18.11
C SER A 486 3.69 -3.40 18.75
#